data_AF-A0A2A4VGK0-F1
#
_entry.id   AF-A0A2A4VGK0-F1
#
_cell.length_a   1.000
_cell.length_b   1.000
_cell.length_c   1.000
_cell.angle_alpha   90.00
_cell.angle_beta   90.00
_cell.angle_gamma   90.00
#
_symmetry.space_group_name_H-M   'P 1'
#
loop_
_entity.id
_entity.type
_entity.pdbx_description
1 polymer ?
#
loop_
_entity_poly.entity_id
_entity_poly.type
_entity_poly.pdbx_seq_one_letter_code
_entity_poly.pdbx_strand_id
1 'polypeptide(L)'
;MSQNNIVRLVIAGLIFLVGFDSYAASPISDEERVQIKSRGEVSAIAEWCGLDWRKKSFLPFMKMLRQSEKPDNVITFASVYHGIYMERKASDLKEIGVRCVKSDVDGILPHLLD
;
A
#
# COMPACT_ATOMS: atom_id res chain seq x y z
N MET A 1 -16.72 -17.72 55.79
CA MET A 1 -16.45 -17.31 54.38
C MET A 1 -16.27 -15.81 54.36
N SER A 2 -15.08 -15.33 54.03
CA SER A 2 -14.62 -13.95 54.27
C SER A 2 -15.01 -13.00 53.13
N GLN A 3 -15.67 -11.89 53.46
CA GLN A 3 -16.09 -10.79 52.57
C GLN A 3 -14.94 -10.12 51.79
N ASN A 4 -13.68 -10.42 52.12
CA ASN A 4 -12.51 -9.74 51.56
C ASN A 4 -12.12 -10.21 50.15
N ASN A 5 -12.68 -11.32 49.66
CA ASN A 5 -12.32 -11.88 48.35
C ASN A 5 -13.15 -11.33 47.18
N ILE A 6 -14.32 -10.75 47.45
CA ILE A 6 -15.22 -10.23 46.39
C ILE A 6 -14.75 -8.85 45.89
N VAL A 7 -14.20 -8.01 46.77
CA VAL A 7 -13.75 -6.64 46.41
C VAL A 7 -12.53 -6.66 45.47
N ARG A 8 -11.65 -7.66 45.57
CA ARG A 8 -10.46 -7.78 44.70
C ARG A 8 -10.80 -8.18 43.26
N LEU A 9 -11.89 -8.91 43.05
CA LEU A 9 -12.33 -9.34 41.72
C LEU A 9 -12.99 -8.22 40.92
N VAL A 10 -13.67 -7.27 41.59
CA VAL A 10 -14.34 -6.14 40.91
C VAL A 10 -13.33 -5.12 40.37
N ILE A 11 -12.21 -4.89 41.07
CA ILE A 11 -11.17 -3.94 40.62
C ILE A 11 -10.37 -4.50 39.43
N ALA A 12 -10.16 -5.81 39.35
CA ALA A 12 -9.47 -6.44 38.22
C ALA A 12 -10.33 -6.50 36.94
N GLY A 13 -11.67 -6.52 37.06
CA GLY A 13 -12.58 -6.54 35.91
C GLY A 13 -12.76 -5.18 35.22
N LEU A 14 -12.53 -4.07 35.92
CA LEU A 14 -12.76 -2.72 35.39
C LEU A 14 -11.61 -2.17 34.52
N ILE A 15 -10.43 -2.78 34.57
CA ILE A 15 -9.26 -2.37 33.79
C ILE A 15 -9.32 -2.87 32.33
N PHE A 16 -10.19 -3.86 32.03
CA PHE A 16 -10.25 -4.48 30.70
C PHE A 16 -11.17 -3.75 29.69
N LEU A 17 -11.91 -2.71 30.11
CA LEU A 17 -12.92 -2.05 29.26
C LEU A 17 -12.47 -0.71 28.63
N VAL A 18 -11.23 -0.26 28.83
CA VAL A 18 -10.74 1.05 28.35
C VAL A 18 -9.60 0.98 27.32
N GLY A 19 -9.36 -0.19 26.71
CA GLY A 19 -8.10 -0.46 26.00
C GLY A 19 -8.08 -0.57 24.47
N PHE A 20 -9.21 -0.46 23.75
CA PHE A 20 -9.23 -0.89 22.32
C PHE A 20 -9.78 0.12 21.31
N ASP A 21 -9.98 1.39 21.68
CA ASP A 21 -10.34 2.44 20.70
C ASP A 21 -9.13 3.18 20.18
N SER A 22 -8.16 2.42 19.67
CA SER A 22 -7.24 2.93 18.66
C SER A 22 -7.46 2.12 17.40
N TYR A 23 -8.64 2.27 16.81
CA TYR A 23 -8.79 2.14 15.37
C TYR A 23 -7.82 3.15 14.78
N ALA A 24 -6.56 2.74 14.64
CA ALA A 24 -5.49 3.58 14.13
C ALA A 24 -5.98 4.03 12.76
N ALA A 25 -6.40 5.29 12.67
CA ALA A 25 -6.83 5.88 11.42
C ALA A 25 -5.77 5.51 10.39
N SER A 26 -6.22 4.97 9.25
CA SER A 26 -5.32 4.55 8.18
C SER A 26 -4.29 5.65 7.99
N PRO A 27 -2.98 5.34 8.02
CA PRO A 27 -1.96 6.36 8.04
C PRO A 27 -1.81 7.06 6.67
N ILE A 28 -2.64 6.68 5.70
CA ILE A 28 -2.79 7.30 4.38
C ILE A 28 -4.25 7.67 4.07
N SER A 29 -4.44 8.73 3.29
CA SER A 29 -5.75 9.15 2.78
C SER A 29 -6.25 8.24 1.64
N ASP A 30 -7.52 8.38 1.27
CA ASP A 30 -8.08 7.66 0.13
C ASP A 30 -7.46 8.10 -1.20
N GLU A 31 -7.14 9.38 -1.34
CA GLU A 31 -6.45 9.92 -2.52
C GLU A 31 -5.05 9.30 -2.66
N GLU A 32 -4.33 9.18 -1.55
CA GLU A 32 -3.01 8.53 -1.52
C GLU A 32 -3.12 7.05 -1.89
N ARG A 33 -4.14 6.33 -1.40
CA ARG A 33 -4.43 4.95 -1.82
C ARG A 33 -4.62 4.84 -3.33
N VAL A 34 -5.41 5.74 -3.92
CA VAL A 34 -5.68 5.75 -5.37
C VAL A 34 -4.39 5.99 -6.14
N GLN A 35 -3.54 6.91 -5.69
CA GLN A 35 -2.25 7.19 -6.31
C GLN A 35 -1.29 5.99 -6.23
N ILE A 36 -1.14 5.36 -5.06
CA ILE A 36 -0.29 4.18 -4.87
C ILE A 36 -0.76 3.03 -5.77
N LYS A 37 -2.09 2.78 -5.79
CA LYS A 37 -2.71 1.78 -6.66
C LYS A 37 -2.38 2.06 -8.13
N SER A 38 -2.62 3.28 -8.59
CA SER A 38 -2.39 3.67 -9.98
C SER A 38 -0.92 3.47 -10.37
N ARG A 39 0.04 3.87 -9.52
CA ARG A 39 1.47 3.62 -9.77
C ARG A 39 1.84 2.13 -9.76
N GLY A 40 1.17 1.31 -8.94
CA GLY A 40 1.28 -0.16 -8.96
C GLY A 40 0.84 -0.75 -10.30
N GLU A 41 -0.32 -0.32 -10.81
CA GLU A 41 -0.83 -0.76 -12.12
C GLU A 41 0.07 -0.32 -13.28
N VAL A 42 0.60 0.91 -13.26
CA VAL A 42 1.59 1.38 -14.25
C VAL A 42 2.86 0.54 -14.20
N SER A 43 3.34 0.18 -13.00
CA SER A 43 4.52 -0.66 -12.84
C SER A 43 4.29 -2.07 -13.40
N ALA A 44 3.09 -2.64 -13.23
CA ALA A 44 2.74 -3.93 -13.81
C ALA A 44 2.74 -3.91 -15.34
N ILE A 45 2.17 -2.85 -15.94
CA ILE A 45 2.18 -2.67 -17.40
C ILE A 45 3.62 -2.53 -17.89
N ALA A 46 4.42 -1.70 -17.22
CA ALA A 46 5.84 -1.53 -17.54
C ALA A 46 6.60 -2.87 -17.51
N GLU A 47 6.42 -3.66 -16.45
CA GLU A 47 7.02 -4.99 -16.32
C GLU A 47 6.58 -5.93 -17.44
N TRP A 48 5.27 -5.99 -17.69
CA TRP A 48 4.69 -6.82 -18.74
C TRP A 48 5.20 -6.45 -20.15
N CYS A 49 5.54 -5.18 -20.36
CA CYS A 49 6.17 -4.68 -21.58
C CYS A 49 7.70 -4.85 -21.64
N GLY A 50 8.31 -5.45 -20.61
CA GLY A 50 9.76 -5.64 -20.51
C GLY A 50 10.52 -4.32 -20.30
N LEU A 51 9.87 -3.33 -19.68
CA LEU A 51 10.47 -2.05 -19.31
C LEU A 51 10.97 -2.12 -17.85
N ASP A 52 11.98 -1.31 -17.52
CA ASP A 52 12.50 -1.18 -16.16
C ASP A 52 11.55 -0.37 -15.27
N TRP A 53 10.48 -1.02 -14.83
CA TRP A 53 9.46 -0.46 -13.95
C TRP A 53 10.04 0.00 -12.61
N ARG A 54 11.06 -0.70 -12.12
CA ARG A 54 11.65 -0.41 -10.81
C ARG A 54 12.36 0.92 -10.84
N LYS A 55 13.23 1.14 -11.83
CA LYS A 55 13.96 2.40 -11.98
C LYS A 55 13.08 3.55 -12.43
N LYS A 56 12.09 3.30 -13.28
CA LYS A 56 11.27 4.36 -13.89
C LYS A 56 10.01 4.70 -13.11
N SER A 57 9.41 3.78 -12.36
CA SER A 57 8.16 4.03 -11.62
C SER A 57 8.38 3.99 -10.12
N PHE A 58 8.83 2.83 -9.61
CA PHE A 58 8.81 2.55 -8.18
C PHE A 58 9.81 3.40 -7.40
N LEU A 59 11.07 3.46 -7.83
CA LEU A 59 12.10 4.23 -7.11
C LEU A 59 11.81 5.74 -7.09
N PRO A 60 11.40 6.39 -8.18
CA PRO A 60 10.96 7.80 -8.15
C PRO A 60 9.78 8.02 -7.21
N PHE A 61 8.77 7.15 -7.25
CA PHE A 61 7.62 7.22 -6.35
C PHE A 61 8.03 7.12 -4.87
N MET A 62 8.86 6.14 -4.52
CA MET A 62 9.35 5.98 -3.16
C MET A 62 10.27 7.13 -2.71
N LYS A 63 11.03 7.72 -3.63
CA LYS A 63 11.82 8.92 -3.37
C LYS A 63 10.92 10.11 -3.07
N MET A 64 9.86 10.32 -3.85
CA MET A 64 8.88 11.38 -3.63
C MET A 64 8.23 11.23 -2.25
N LEU A 65 7.77 10.04 -1.87
CA LEU A 65 7.18 9.79 -0.55
C LEU A 65 8.14 10.12 0.60
N ARG A 66 9.43 9.78 0.46
CA ARG A 66 10.48 10.14 1.43
C ARG A 66 10.71 11.65 1.49
N GLN A 67 10.69 12.34 0.35
CA GLN A 67 10.84 13.80 0.28
C GLN A 67 9.64 14.55 0.87
N SER A 68 8.45 13.93 0.86
CA SER A 68 7.25 14.44 1.53
C SER A 68 7.23 14.20 3.05
N GLU A 69 8.36 13.78 3.64
CA GLU A 69 8.51 13.54 5.09
C GLU A 69 7.46 12.59 5.66
N LYS A 70 7.00 11.62 4.85
CA LYS A 70 6.05 10.61 5.31
C LYS A 70 6.70 9.71 6.35
N PRO A 71 5.98 9.32 7.42
CA PRO A 71 6.45 8.36 8.39
C PRO A 71 6.88 7.02 7.75
N ASP A 72 7.87 6.34 8.32
CA ASP A 72 8.37 5.07 7.79
C ASP A 72 7.28 4.00 7.63
N ASN A 73 6.33 3.93 8.57
CA ASN A 73 5.20 2.99 8.46
C ASN A 73 4.28 3.30 7.26
N VAL A 74 4.12 4.57 6.89
CA VAL A 74 3.39 4.98 5.68
C VAL A 74 4.16 4.56 4.43
N ILE A 75 5.47 4.79 4.42
CA ILE A 75 6.34 4.42 3.29
C ILE A 75 6.33 2.89 3.11
N THR A 76 6.43 2.12 4.20
CA THR A 76 6.32 0.66 4.18
C THR A 76 4.95 0.25 3.65
N PHE A 77 3.86 0.82 4.16
CA PHE A 77 2.52 0.52 3.67
C PHE A 77 2.41 0.78 2.16
N ALA A 78 2.84 1.96 1.70
CA ALA A 78 2.78 2.33 0.29
C ALA A 78 3.57 1.36 -0.60
N SER A 79 4.74 0.90 -0.15
CA SER A 79 5.54 -0.07 -0.89
C SER A 79 4.86 -1.44 -1.03
N VAL A 80 4.24 -1.93 0.04
CA VAL A 80 3.52 -3.22 0.05
C VAL A 80 2.26 -3.10 -0.80
N TYR A 81 1.49 -2.03 -0.61
CA TYR A 81 0.26 -1.77 -1.34
C TYR A 81 0.52 -1.63 -2.85
N HIS A 82 1.58 -0.93 -3.24
CA HIS A 82 2.05 -0.88 -4.63
C HIS A 82 2.30 -2.28 -5.19
N GLY A 83 3.09 -3.10 -4.49
CA GLY A 83 3.43 -4.46 -4.93
C GLY A 83 2.20 -5.37 -5.10
N ILE A 84 1.21 -5.28 -4.21
CA ILE A 84 -0.04 -6.05 -4.30
C ILE A 84 -0.81 -5.73 -5.58
N TYR A 85 -0.99 -4.43 -5.89
CA TYR A 85 -1.73 -4.03 -7.09
C TYR A 85 -0.94 -4.28 -8.37
N MET A 86 0.38 -4.20 -8.28
CA MET A 86 1.26 -4.59 -9.38
C MET A 86 1.06 -6.08 -9.72
N GLU A 87 1.15 -6.97 -8.73
CA GLU A 87 0.96 -8.42 -8.94
C GLU A 87 -0.44 -8.73 -9.48
N ARG A 88 -1.48 -8.12 -8.89
CA ARG A 88 -2.86 -8.30 -9.37
C ARG A 88 -3.02 -7.90 -10.83
N LYS A 89 -2.53 -6.70 -11.20
CA LYS A 89 -2.61 -6.23 -12.59
C LYS A 89 -1.78 -7.10 -13.53
N ALA A 90 -0.60 -7.56 -13.10
CA ALA A 90 0.21 -8.48 -13.89
C ALA A 90 -0.50 -9.81 -14.14
N SER A 91 -1.24 -10.32 -13.14
CA SER A 91 -2.11 -11.50 -13.30
C SER A 91 -3.22 -11.25 -14.33
N ASP A 92 -3.93 -10.11 -14.22
CA ASP A 92 -4.98 -9.73 -15.19
C ASP A 92 -4.43 -9.68 -16.62
N LEU A 93 -3.25 -9.08 -16.81
CA LEU A 93 -2.60 -8.96 -18.14
C LEU A 93 -2.19 -10.32 -18.71
N LYS A 94 -1.76 -11.26 -17.87
CA LYS A 94 -1.43 -12.64 -18.27
C LYS A 94 -2.68 -13.39 -18.72
N GLU A 95 -3.80 -13.24 -18.01
CA GLU A 95 -5.06 -13.93 -18.31
C GLU A 95 -5.65 -13.50 -19.66
N ILE A 96 -5.54 -12.22 -20.02
CA ILE A 96 -6.05 -11.69 -21.29
C ILE A 96 -5.23 -12.23 -22.49
N GLY A 97 -4.00 -12.71 -22.27
CA GLY A 97 -3.17 -13.34 -23.30
C GLY A 97 -2.73 -12.39 -24.43
N VAL A 98 -2.96 -11.09 -24.28
CA VAL A 98 -2.41 -10.08 -25.17
C VAL A 98 -0.89 -10.05 -25.03
N ARG A 99 -0.17 -9.57 -26.05
CA ARG A 99 1.25 -9.23 -25.93
C ARG A 99 1.34 -7.72 -25.88
N CYS A 100 2.19 -7.19 -25.01
CA CYS A 100 2.47 -5.77 -25.04
C CYS A 100 3.10 -5.39 -26.38
N VAL A 101 2.47 -4.48 -27.11
CA VAL A 101 3.05 -3.88 -28.30
C VAL A 101 3.78 -2.61 -27.85
N LYS A 102 5.11 -2.64 -27.91
CA LYS A 102 5.96 -1.54 -27.41
C LYS A 102 5.56 -0.16 -27.95
N SER A 103 5.11 -0.10 -29.21
CA SER A 103 4.66 1.15 -29.86
C SER A 103 3.49 1.83 -29.16
N ASP A 104 2.61 1.06 -28.50
CA ASP A 104 1.43 1.59 -27.82
C ASP A 104 1.81 2.25 -26.48
N VAL A 105 2.99 1.91 -25.99
CA VAL A 105 3.45 2.21 -24.63
C VAL A 105 4.53 3.29 -24.65
N ASP A 106 5.34 3.36 -25.70
CA ASP A 106 6.42 4.35 -25.83
C ASP A 106 5.92 5.81 -25.84
N GLY A 107 4.67 6.07 -26.25
CA GLY A 107 4.08 7.41 -26.24
C GLY A 107 3.33 7.80 -24.95
N ILE A 108 2.84 6.83 -24.18
CA ILE A 108 1.95 7.07 -23.04
C ILE A 108 2.69 6.87 -21.72
N LEU A 109 3.50 5.82 -21.64
CA LEU A 109 4.12 5.41 -20.39
C LEU A 109 5.18 6.37 -19.85
N PRO A 110 5.99 7.09 -20.67
CA PRO A 110 6.93 8.09 -20.13
C PRO A 110 6.22 9.13 -19.26
N HIS A 111 5.07 9.64 -19.71
CA HIS A 111 4.27 10.60 -18.96
C HIS A 111 3.62 10.04 -17.69
N LEU A 112 3.51 8.70 -17.59
CA LEU A 112 2.98 7.99 -16.43
C LEU A 112 4.08 7.46 -15.50
N LEU A 113 5.35 7.63 -15.87
CA LEU A 113 6.52 7.19 -15.11
C LEU A 113 7.28 8.38 -14.51
N ASP A 114 7.14 9.56 -15.11
CA ASP A 114 7.54 10.83 -14.52
C ASP A 114 6.57 11.28 -13.39
#